data_AF-A0A836FUC5-F1
#
_entry.id   AF-A0A836FUC5-F1
#
_cell.length_a   1.000
_cell.length_b   1.000
_cell.length_c   1.000
_cell.angle_alpha   90.00
_cell.angle_beta   90.00
_cell.angle_gamma   90.00
#
_symmetry.space_group_name_H-M   'P 1'
#
loop_
_entity.id
_entity.type
_entity.pdbx_description
1 polymer ?
#
loop_
_entity_poly.entity_id
_entity_poly.type
_entity_poly.pdbx_seq_one_letter_code
_entity_poly.pdbx_strand_id
1 'polypeptide(L)'
;MCVNYFHVNNAIAYFKFLKENNYSLNTGVIGKYLKLYVLKQNSLTDADKIEIVETYNYLRQKYQHLDSVTAKECIISLCLTDEWEKTQDIIEMVKITSSPGTTIYSALASAAFRNGKPDIAWKALTDIVLRKLIPNKYVYLSHLQYCQLEDAKFFNNRIEEMFHFWIKHSMIPCDKIIRTYANTTIKYGWSTDRTTISKKTGNCKHCGYFLSKITFSEDEFQELAKFVMDRVIIGSDIYNKTNPKELLKFKEFIENTKPFDVVIDGLNLTYMNLSAPKLLLLINVVEHFKNRGKKVLVLTRKHQRKLSEFKRVERNAFVFLIDNLSADDPYILYATMACGMNAMFVSSDLMRQHKYSLQDADLQQKFKKWQFSHQYFIKFSATGIRIQDPFTYLPIVQKNDNCWHVPCVTEDLNRETLKEFYEFSDKWYCLKYNEKKMY
;
A
#
# COMPACT_ATOMS: atom_id res chain seq x y z
N MET A 1 26.64 3.89 -22.02
CA MET A 1 27.98 3.87 -21.39
C MET A 1 28.08 4.92 -20.29
N CYS A 2 28.11 6.23 -20.58
CA CYS A 2 28.27 7.27 -19.55
C CYS A 2 27.23 7.22 -18.42
N VAL A 3 25.95 6.96 -18.73
CA VAL A 3 24.89 6.79 -17.71
C VAL A 3 25.12 5.54 -16.85
N ASN A 4 25.61 4.44 -17.43
CA ASN A 4 25.82 3.17 -16.71
C ASN A 4 27.02 3.25 -15.76
N TYR A 5 28.03 4.06 -16.11
CA TYR A 5 29.23 4.31 -15.29
C TYR A 5 29.17 5.63 -14.51
N PHE A 6 27.99 6.27 -14.42
CA PHE A 6 27.78 7.53 -13.70
C PHE A 6 28.70 8.71 -14.10
N HIS A 7 29.20 8.74 -15.34
CA HIS A 7 29.94 9.87 -15.91
C HIS A 7 29.00 10.95 -16.46
N VAL A 8 28.18 11.54 -15.58
CA VAL A 8 27.11 12.49 -15.95
C VAL A 8 27.66 13.75 -16.62
N ASN A 9 28.71 14.36 -16.06
CA ASN A 9 29.31 15.58 -16.62
C ASN A 9 29.90 15.35 -18.02
N ASN A 10 30.56 14.21 -18.24
CA ASN A 10 31.10 13.86 -19.56
C ASN A 10 29.99 13.64 -20.59
N ALA A 11 28.86 13.05 -20.17
CA ALA A 11 27.70 12.91 -21.03
C ALA A 11 27.11 14.28 -21.42
N ILE A 12 26.97 15.20 -20.45
CA ILE A 12 26.50 16.57 -20.71
C ILE A 12 27.45 17.29 -21.67
N ALA A 13 28.76 17.21 -21.44
CA ALA A 13 29.76 17.84 -22.30
C ALA A 13 29.72 17.28 -23.74
N TYR A 14 29.58 15.97 -23.90
CA TYR A 14 29.43 15.34 -25.21
C TYR A 14 28.16 15.79 -25.93
N PHE A 15 27.04 15.91 -25.23
CA PHE A 15 25.81 16.46 -25.81
C PHE A 15 25.97 17.91 -26.26
N LYS A 16 26.64 18.75 -25.46
CA LYS A 16 26.95 20.13 -25.84
C LYS A 16 27.83 20.18 -27.09
N PHE A 17 28.87 19.37 -27.15
CA PHE A 17 29.71 19.22 -28.35
C PHE A 17 28.88 18.86 -29.60
N LEU A 18 27.95 17.91 -29.49
CA LEU A 18 27.09 17.54 -30.61
C LEU A 18 26.19 18.70 -31.06
N LYS A 19 25.63 19.47 -30.11
CA LYS A 19 24.79 20.65 -30.37
C LYS A 19 25.59 21.76 -31.05
N GLU A 20 26.78 22.08 -30.53
CA GLU A 20 27.69 23.11 -31.06
C GLU A 20 28.19 22.79 -32.47
N ASN A 21 28.34 21.50 -32.80
CA ASN A 21 28.75 21.04 -34.13
C ASN A 21 27.56 20.72 -35.07
N ASN A 22 26.35 21.17 -34.73
CA ASN A 22 25.14 21.02 -35.56
C ASN A 22 24.78 19.58 -35.96
N TYR A 23 25.13 18.59 -35.14
CA TYR A 23 24.68 17.21 -35.37
C TYR A 23 23.17 17.11 -35.18
N SER A 24 22.49 16.39 -36.08
CA SER A 24 21.04 16.15 -35.96
C SER A 24 20.73 15.21 -34.79
N LEU A 25 20.07 15.72 -33.76
CA LEU A 25 19.65 14.96 -32.58
C LEU A 25 18.15 14.64 -32.66
N ASN A 26 17.81 13.36 -32.53
CA ASN A 26 16.41 12.94 -32.43
C ASN A 26 15.82 13.21 -31.03
N THR A 27 14.49 13.19 -30.94
CA THR A 27 13.74 13.50 -29.69
C THR A 27 14.16 12.61 -28.51
N GLY A 28 14.36 11.31 -28.74
CA GLY A 28 14.77 10.38 -27.69
C GLY A 28 16.19 10.65 -27.16
N VAL A 29 17.09 11.13 -28.01
CA VAL A 29 18.44 11.56 -27.62
C VAL A 29 18.36 12.85 -26.79
N ILE A 30 17.54 13.82 -27.19
CA ILE A 30 17.31 15.05 -26.40
C ILE A 30 16.62 14.74 -25.05
N GLY A 31 15.65 13.83 -25.02
CA GLY A 31 15.04 13.36 -23.77
C GLY A 31 16.07 12.74 -22.82
N LYS A 32 17.00 11.94 -23.33
CA LYS A 32 18.12 11.38 -22.54
C LYS A 32 19.06 12.47 -22.03
N TYR A 33 19.27 13.56 -22.77
CA TYR A 33 20.05 14.71 -22.32
C TYR A 33 19.40 15.38 -21.12
N LEU A 34 18.09 15.68 -21.19
CA LEU A 34 17.31 16.26 -20.09
C LEU A 34 17.39 15.39 -18.81
N LYS A 35 17.37 14.06 -18.97
CA LYS A 35 17.55 13.11 -17.87
C LYS A 35 18.89 13.26 -17.15
N LEU A 36 19.97 13.67 -17.82
CA LEU A 36 21.29 13.82 -17.19
C LEU A 36 21.25 14.88 -16.08
N TYR A 37 20.45 15.94 -16.26
CA TYR A 37 20.26 16.96 -15.24
C TYR A 37 19.55 16.43 -13.99
N VAL A 38 18.61 15.51 -14.14
CA VAL A 38 17.98 14.80 -13.03
C VAL A 38 19.01 13.95 -12.26
N LEU A 39 19.95 13.33 -12.98
CA LEU A 39 21.04 12.55 -12.39
C LEU A 39 22.11 13.43 -11.71
N LYS A 40 22.20 14.71 -12.07
CA LYS A 40 23.10 15.70 -11.43
C LYS A 40 22.66 16.10 -10.01
N GLN A 41 21.42 15.76 -9.63
CA GLN A 41 20.85 15.94 -8.29
C GLN A 41 21.11 17.36 -7.71
N ASN A 42 21.78 17.48 -6.56
CA ASN A 42 22.00 18.73 -5.85
C ASN A 42 23.11 19.61 -6.45
N SER A 43 23.71 19.21 -7.57
CA SER A 43 24.81 19.93 -8.24
C SER A 43 24.36 20.72 -9.47
N LEU A 44 23.07 21.02 -9.56
CA LEU A 44 22.49 21.86 -10.61
C LEU A 44 22.86 23.34 -10.39
N THR A 45 23.38 23.97 -11.44
CA THR A 45 23.64 25.41 -11.49
C THR A 45 22.47 26.15 -12.16
N ASP A 46 22.42 27.48 -12.06
CA ASP A 46 21.40 28.25 -12.78
C ASP A 46 21.57 28.14 -14.30
N ALA A 47 22.81 28.00 -14.80
CA ALA A 47 23.07 27.70 -16.20
C ALA A 47 22.49 26.34 -16.62
N ASP A 48 22.50 25.33 -15.74
CA ASP A 48 21.84 24.05 -16.02
C ASP A 48 20.32 24.21 -16.10
N LYS A 49 19.70 25.00 -15.21
CA LYS A 49 18.26 25.27 -15.24
C LYS A 49 17.84 25.99 -16.53
N ILE A 50 18.63 26.98 -16.96
CA ILE A 50 18.41 27.69 -18.24
C ILE A 50 18.48 26.69 -19.39
N GLU A 51 19.52 25.86 -19.46
CA GLU A 51 19.67 24.86 -20.53
C GLU A 51 18.50 23.85 -20.57
N ILE A 52 17.97 23.42 -19.41
CA ILE A 52 16.77 22.57 -19.34
C ILE A 52 15.58 23.27 -20.00
N VAL A 53 15.32 24.52 -19.64
CA VAL A 53 14.17 25.29 -20.14
C VAL A 53 14.31 25.56 -21.64
N GLU A 54 15.49 25.96 -22.10
CA GLU A 54 15.77 26.18 -23.52
C GLU A 54 15.62 24.90 -24.35
N THR A 55 16.15 23.78 -23.86
CA THR A 55 16.04 22.47 -24.51
C THR A 55 14.58 22.03 -24.60
N TYR A 56 13.80 22.24 -23.54
CA TYR A 56 12.36 21.98 -23.55
C TYR A 56 11.62 22.86 -24.56
N ASN A 57 11.87 24.17 -24.56
CA ASN A 57 11.23 25.11 -25.49
C ASN A 57 11.54 24.75 -26.95
N TYR A 58 12.79 24.39 -27.26
CA TYR A 58 13.19 23.89 -28.58
C TYR A 58 12.37 22.66 -29.01
N LEU A 59 12.21 21.68 -28.11
CA LEU A 59 11.40 20.49 -28.39
C LEU A 59 9.93 20.85 -28.66
N ARG A 60 9.34 21.75 -27.87
CA ARG A 60 7.93 22.15 -28.01
C ARG A 60 7.66 22.99 -29.26
N GLN A 61 8.62 23.81 -29.67
CA GLN A 61 8.53 24.56 -30.93
C GLN A 61 8.57 23.63 -32.14
N LYS A 62 9.42 22.59 -32.09
CA LYS A 62 9.59 21.65 -33.20
C LYS A 62 8.50 20.56 -33.24
N TYR A 63 7.96 20.16 -32.09
CA TYR A 63 7.01 19.06 -31.97
C TYR A 63 5.80 19.43 -31.11
N GLN A 64 4.62 19.48 -31.74
CA GLN A 64 3.35 19.72 -31.04
C GLN A 64 3.04 18.64 -29.99
N HIS A 65 3.42 17.39 -30.25
CA HIS A 65 3.24 16.26 -29.35
C HIS A 65 4.56 15.52 -29.12
N LEU A 66 4.77 15.03 -27.90
CA LEU A 66 5.93 14.26 -27.50
C LEU A 66 5.49 12.82 -27.17
N ASP A 67 6.33 11.84 -27.50
CA ASP A 67 6.12 10.47 -27.04
C ASP A 67 6.22 10.39 -25.51
N SER A 68 5.62 9.36 -24.92
CA SER A 68 5.52 9.23 -23.46
C SER A 68 6.89 9.17 -22.74
N VAL A 69 7.94 8.70 -23.41
CA VAL A 69 9.30 8.65 -22.84
C VAL A 69 9.90 10.04 -22.84
N THR A 70 9.91 10.74 -23.98
CA THR A 70 10.45 12.11 -24.07
C THR A 70 9.68 13.08 -23.19
N ALA A 71 8.34 12.97 -23.18
CA ALA A 71 7.47 13.79 -22.32
C ALA A 71 7.79 13.59 -20.84
N LYS A 72 7.99 12.34 -20.39
CA LYS A 72 8.42 12.04 -19.02
C LYS A 72 9.74 12.75 -18.68
N GLU A 73 10.75 12.65 -19.54
CA GLU A 73 12.07 13.26 -19.27
C GLU A 73 11.99 14.80 -19.25
N CYS A 74 11.14 15.41 -20.08
CA CYS A 74 10.83 16.84 -20.03
C CYS A 74 10.18 17.23 -18.70
N ILE A 75 9.15 16.48 -18.26
CA ILE A 75 8.44 16.80 -17.02
C ILE A 75 9.38 16.76 -15.82
N ILE A 76 10.15 15.67 -15.67
CA ILE A 76 10.99 15.49 -14.48
C ILE A 76 12.16 16.47 -14.42
N SER A 77 12.64 16.96 -15.58
CA SER A 77 13.72 17.95 -15.66
C SER A 77 13.19 19.37 -15.44
N LEU A 78 12.06 19.74 -16.04
CA LEU A 78 11.38 21.02 -15.76
C LEU A 78 10.97 21.16 -14.29
N CYS A 79 10.63 20.06 -13.62
CA CYS A 79 10.39 20.06 -12.17
C CYS A 79 11.62 20.45 -11.34
N LEU A 80 12.80 20.65 -11.94
CA LEU A 80 14.02 21.13 -11.27
C LEU A 80 14.24 22.65 -11.45
N THR A 81 13.37 23.33 -12.20
CA THR A 81 13.49 24.75 -12.55
C THR A 81 12.29 25.54 -12.03
N ASP A 82 12.34 26.87 -12.18
CA ASP A 82 11.25 27.77 -11.79
C ASP A 82 10.05 27.69 -12.75
N GLU A 83 10.24 27.01 -13.90
CA GLU A 83 9.26 26.83 -14.97
C GLU A 83 8.48 25.50 -14.84
N TRP A 84 8.49 24.91 -13.65
CA TRP A 84 7.88 23.61 -13.38
C TRP A 84 6.35 23.60 -13.62
N GLU A 85 5.67 24.75 -13.55
CA GLU A 85 4.22 24.84 -13.82
C GLU A 85 3.87 24.47 -15.27
N LYS A 86 4.81 24.68 -16.23
CA LYS A 86 4.66 24.24 -17.63
C LYS A 86 4.49 22.73 -17.78
N THR A 87 4.80 21.95 -16.75
CA THR A 87 4.66 20.49 -16.78
C THR A 87 3.20 20.03 -16.82
N GLN A 88 2.25 20.87 -16.39
CA GLN A 88 0.82 20.54 -16.37
C GLN A 88 0.31 20.13 -17.76
N ASP A 89 0.60 20.93 -18.78
CA ASP A 89 0.19 20.65 -20.17
C ASP A 89 0.80 19.35 -20.70
N ILE A 90 2.05 19.07 -20.33
CA ILE A 90 2.75 17.85 -20.74
C ILE A 90 2.15 16.62 -20.05
N ILE A 91 1.76 16.75 -18.78
CA ILE A 91 1.10 15.65 -18.04
C ILE A 91 -0.25 15.32 -18.65
N GLU A 92 -1.05 16.33 -19.02
CA GLU A 92 -2.32 16.10 -19.73
C GLU A 92 -2.08 15.42 -21.09
N MET A 93 -1.03 15.81 -21.82
CA MET A 93 -0.63 15.11 -23.04
C MET A 93 -0.26 13.64 -22.80
N VAL A 94 0.50 13.34 -21.74
CA VAL A 94 0.88 11.97 -21.38
C VAL A 94 -0.36 11.13 -21.07
N LYS A 95 -1.36 11.70 -20.38
CA LYS A 95 -2.62 11.02 -20.03
C LYS A 95 -3.43 10.57 -21.25
N ILE A 96 -3.26 11.21 -22.41
CA ILE A 96 -3.93 10.82 -23.66
C ILE A 96 -3.42 9.46 -24.16
N THR A 97 -2.12 9.20 -24.05
CA THR A 97 -1.46 8.03 -24.65
C THR A 97 -1.04 6.96 -23.63
N SER A 98 -0.94 7.33 -22.36
CA SER A 98 -0.41 6.48 -21.31
C SER A 98 -0.84 6.95 -19.92
N SER A 99 -0.50 6.16 -18.90
CA SER A 99 -0.74 6.53 -17.51
C SER A 99 0.54 7.11 -16.90
N PRO A 100 0.54 8.37 -16.40
CA PRO A 100 1.71 8.91 -15.73
C PRO A 100 2.10 8.07 -14.51
N GLY A 101 3.37 7.70 -14.43
CA GLY A 101 3.91 6.84 -13.38
C GLY A 101 4.42 7.60 -12.14
N THR A 102 4.92 6.85 -11.16
CA THR A 102 5.50 7.37 -9.91
C THR A 102 6.49 8.50 -10.12
N THR A 103 7.40 8.37 -11.10
CA THR A 103 8.47 9.35 -11.30
C THR A 103 7.93 10.73 -11.66
N ILE A 104 6.91 10.79 -12.54
CA ILE A 104 6.30 12.05 -12.99
C ILE A 104 5.64 12.75 -11.80
N TYR A 105 4.70 12.09 -11.13
CA TYR A 105 3.98 12.69 -10.02
C TYR A 105 4.87 12.97 -8.80
N SER A 106 5.92 12.17 -8.58
CA SER A 106 6.89 12.46 -7.51
C SER A 106 7.70 13.71 -7.82
N ALA A 107 8.13 13.90 -9.08
CA ALA A 107 8.83 15.12 -9.49
C ALA A 107 7.92 16.35 -9.33
N LEU A 108 6.67 16.26 -9.78
CA LEU A 108 5.67 17.32 -9.62
C LEU A 108 5.43 17.66 -8.14
N ALA A 109 5.18 16.65 -7.29
CA ALA A 109 4.96 16.88 -5.87
C ALA A 109 6.16 17.52 -5.18
N SER A 110 7.37 17.08 -5.53
CA SER A 110 8.61 17.63 -5.01
C SER A 110 8.80 19.10 -5.43
N ALA A 111 8.54 19.44 -6.70
CA ALA A 111 8.58 20.82 -7.19
C ALA A 111 7.53 21.69 -6.50
N ALA A 112 6.30 21.21 -6.39
CA ALA A 112 5.20 21.93 -5.77
C ALA A 112 5.47 22.25 -4.28
N PHE A 113 6.01 21.30 -3.50
CA PHE A 113 6.42 21.57 -2.11
C PHE A 113 7.53 22.64 -2.04
N ARG A 114 8.57 22.53 -2.87
CA ARG A 114 9.67 23.54 -2.87
C ARG A 114 9.19 24.94 -3.23
N ASN A 115 8.10 25.05 -3.98
CA ASN A 115 7.50 26.32 -4.40
C ASN A 115 6.28 26.73 -3.56
N GLY A 116 6.06 26.11 -2.40
CA GLY A 116 4.97 26.51 -1.49
C GLY A 116 3.56 26.27 -2.05
N LYS A 117 3.37 25.28 -2.94
CA LYS A 117 2.08 24.89 -3.53
C LYS A 117 1.62 23.51 -3.03
N PRO A 118 1.28 23.35 -1.73
CA PRO A 118 0.98 22.05 -1.14
C PRO A 118 -0.22 21.35 -1.80
N ASP A 119 -1.23 22.07 -2.28
CA ASP A 119 -2.42 21.46 -2.90
C ASP A 119 -2.07 20.64 -4.15
N ILE A 120 -1.16 21.16 -4.98
CA ILE A 120 -0.66 20.46 -6.16
C ILE A 120 0.15 19.24 -5.73
N ALA A 121 0.96 19.37 -4.68
CA ALA A 121 1.76 18.28 -4.16
C ALA A 121 0.91 17.13 -3.60
N TRP A 122 -0.11 17.45 -2.80
CA TRP A 122 -1.04 16.47 -2.23
C TRP A 122 -1.88 15.77 -3.30
N LYS A 123 -2.31 16.50 -4.34
CA LYS A 123 -2.99 15.90 -5.49
C LYS A 123 -2.09 14.90 -6.22
N ALA A 124 -0.85 15.30 -6.53
CA ALA A 124 0.12 14.42 -7.20
C ALA A 124 0.46 13.18 -6.35
N LEU A 125 0.64 13.34 -5.03
CA LEU A 125 0.82 12.23 -4.11
C LEU A 125 -0.39 11.29 -4.06
N THR A 126 -1.60 11.86 -4.05
CA THR A 126 -2.86 11.10 -4.09
C THR A 126 -2.96 10.27 -5.38
N ASP A 127 -2.62 10.84 -6.53
CA ASP A 127 -2.60 10.12 -7.81
C ASP A 127 -1.64 8.93 -7.83
N ILE A 128 -0.51 9.02 -7.11
CA ILE A 128 0.44 7.90 -6.93
C ILE A 128 -0.19 6.78 -6.10
N VAL A 129 -0.72 7.12 -4.92
CA VAL A 129 -1.16 6.12 -3.93
C VAL A 129 -2.49 5.47 -4.30
N LEU A 130 -3.38 6.18 -5.01
CA LEU A 130 -4.60 5.60 -5.58
C LEU A 130 -4.28 4.51 -6.60
N ARG A 131 -3.16 4.66 -7.32
CA ARG A 131 -2.62 3.65 -8.25
C ARG A 131 -1.76 2.58 -7.55
N LYS A 132 -1.73 2.56 -6.21
CA LYS A 132 -0.96 1.62 -5.38
C LYS A 132 0.54 1.65 -5.70
N LEU A 133 1.02 2.84 -6.07
CA LEU A 133 2.41 3.11 -6.25
C LEU A 133 2.97 3.80 -4.99
N ILE A 134 4.29 3.82 -4.86
CA ILE A 134 4.98 4.39 -3.70
C ILE A 134 5.69 5.66 -4.16
N PRO A 135 5.45 6.82 -3.53
CA PRO A 135 6.18 8.05 -3.84
C PRO A 135 7.70 7.87 -3.72
N ASN A 136 8.46 8.53 -4.60
CA ASN A 136 9.91 8.46 -4.51
C ASN A 136 10.44 9.14 -3.24
N LYS A 137 11.55 8.63 -2.71
CA LYS A 137 12.13 9.06 -1.43
C LYS A 137 12.41 10.57 -1.34
N TYR A 138 12.77 11.22 -2.45
CA TYR A 138 13.10 12.65 -2.48
C TYR A 138 11.91 13.57 -2.21
N VAL A 139 10.66 13.11 -2.44
CA VAL A 139 9.46 13.91 -2.18
C VAL A 139 9.35 14.24 -0.70
N TYR A 140 9.66 13.27 0.17
CA TYR A 140 9.62 13.44 1.61
C TYR A 140 10.64 14.47 2.12
N LEU A 141 11.78 14.62 1.43
CA LEU A 141 12.77 15.66 1.73
C LEU A 141 12.25 17.04 1.32
N SER A 142 11.64 17.17 0.13
CA SER A 142 11.02 18.43 -0.28
C SER A 142 9.86 18.84 0.62
N HIS A 143 9.06 17.88 1.10
CA HIS A 143 8.03 18.15 2.10
C HIS A 143 8.64 18.66 3.42
N LEU A 144 9.73 18.06 3.90
CA LEU A 144 10.43 18.58 5.10
C LEU A 144 10.94 20.00 4.88
N GLN A 145 11.58 20.28 3.75
CA GLN A 145 12.04 21.63 3.41
C GLN A 145 10.87 22.63 3.43
N TYR A 146 9.72 22.24 2.86
CA TYR A 146 8.50 23.02 2.89
C TYR A 146 8.00 23.28 4.33
N CYS A 147 8.04 22.27 5.21
CA CYS A 147 7.65 22.45 6.61
C CYS A 147 8.52 23.48 7.35
N GLN A 148 9.77 23.69 6.90
CA GLN A 148 10.75 24.55 7.56
C GLN A 148 10.75 26.00 7.05
N LEU A 149 9.81 26.38 6.18
CA LEU A 149 9.75 27.72 5.59
C LEU A 149 9.32 28.81 6.59
N GLU A 150 8.56 28.43 7.61
CA GLU A 150 7.96 29.34 8.57
C GLU A 150 8.29 28.92 10.02
N ASP A 151 7.47 29.34 10.98
CA ASP A 151 7.66 29.10 12.40
C ASP A 151 7.40 27.63 12.82
N ALA A 152 7.64 27.33 14.10
CA ALA A 152 7.43 25.99 14.63
C ALA A 152 5.95 25.53 14.57
N LYS A 153 4.99 26.46 14.67
CA LYS A 153 3.57 26.13 14.59
C LYS A 153 3.22 25.66 13.19
N PHE A 154 3.70 26.36 12.17
CA PHE A 154 3.58 25.95 10.77
C PHE A 154 4.24 24.59 10.53
N PHE A 155 5.49 24.41 10.98
CA PHE A 155 6.21 23.14 10.84
C PHE A 155 5.40 21.97 11.42
N ASN A 156 4.90 22.12 12.65
CA ASN A 156 4.16 21.07 13.34
C ASN A 156 2.87 20.69 12.60
N ASN A 157 2.12 21.68 12.12
CA ASN A 157 0.91 21.45 11.33
C ASN A 157 1.21 20.65 10.05
N ARG A 158 2.27 21.02 9.29
CA ARG A 158 2.61 20.35 8.03
C ARG A 158 3.16 18.94 8.23
N ILE A 159 3.93 18.69 9.29
CA ILE A 159 4.37 17.34 9.62
C ILE A 159 3.17 16.43 9.93
N GLU A 160 2.21 16.93 10.70
CA GLU A 160 1.01 16.16 11.00
C GLU A 160 0.19 15.86 9.74
N GLU A 161 0.11 16.74 8.74
CA GLU A 161 -0.55 16.46 7.45
C GLU A 161 0.04 15.22 6.77
N MET A 162 1.37 15.07 6.77
CA MET A 162 2.02 13.87 6.21
C MET A 162 1.69 12.61 7.01
N PHE A 163 1.60 12.69 8.33
CA PHE A 163 1.20 11.56 9.16
C PHE A 163 -0.25 11.14 8.90
N HIS A 164 -1.16 12.11 8.78
CA HIS A 164 -2.54 11.86 8.38
C HIS A 164 -2.62 11.28 6.95
N PHE A 165 -1.79 11.76 6.03
CA PHE A 165 -1.69 11.19 4.68
C PHE A 165 -1.27 9.71 4.72
N TRP A 166 -0.29 9.35 5.57
CA TRP A 166 0.09 7.95 5.79
C TRP A 166 -1.03 7.12 6.40
N ILE A 167 -1.79 7.65 7.35
CA ILE A 167 -2.97 6.97 7.92
C ILE A 167 -4.01 6.72 6.82
N LYS A 168 -4.43 7.78 6.12
CA LYS A 168 -5.49 7.75 5.10
C LYS A 168 -5.21 6.71 4.02
N HIS A 169 -3.96 6.61 3.60
CA HIS A 169 -3.56 5.67 2.54
C HIS A 169 -2.92 4.39 3.08
N SER A 170 -2.94 4.18 4.41
CA SER A 170 -2.31 3.04 5.09
C SER A 170 -0.86 2.79 4.67
N MET A 171 -0.09 3.87 4.50
CA MET A 171 1.31 3.82 4.11
C MET A 171 2.21 3.62 5.32
N ILE A 172 3.27 2.84 5.12
CA ILE A 172 4.33 2.64 6.10
C ILE A 172 5.61 3.20 5.50
N PRO A 173 6.18 4.29 6.06
CA PRO A 173 7.43 4.84 5.54
C PRO A 173 8.60 3.87 5.80
N CYS A 174 9.61 3.91 4.92
CA CYS A 174 10.85 3.18 5.22
C CYS A 174 11.60 3.84 6.38
N ASP A 175 12.40 3.04 7.10
CA ASP A 175 13.13 3.48 8.29
C ASP A 175 13.97 4.75 8.05
N LYS A 176 14.58 4.91 6.87
CA LYS A 176 15.34 6.12 6.51
C LYS A 176 14.46 7.37 6.47
N ILE A 177 13.25 7.29 5.91
CA ILE A 177 12.33 8.44 5.79
C ILE A 177 11.88 8.88 7.18
N ILE A 178 11.34 7.96 7.99
CA ILE A 178 10.82 8.32 9.32
C ILE A 178 11.95 8.76 10.26
N ARG A 179 13.15 8.19 10.16
CA ARG A 179 14.33 8.68 10.89
C ARG A 179 14.63 10.14 10.55
N THR A 180 14.60 10.50 9.26
CA THR A 180 14.82 11.89 8.85
C THR A 180 13.74 12.83 9.39
N TYR A 181 12.47 12.39 9.39
CA TYR A 181 11.37 13.16 10.00
C TYR A 181 11.59 13.33 11.49
N ALA A 182 11.82 12.24 12.22
CA ALA A 182 12.06 12.25 13.66
C ALA A 182 13.20 13.21 14.03
N ASN A 183 14.37 13.05 13.40
CA ASN A 183 15.52 13.91 13.65
C ASN A 183 15.24 15.40 13.38
N THR A 184 14.44 15.70 12.35
CA THR A 184 14.08 17.09 12.02
C THR A 184 13.15 17.68 13.07
N THR A 185 12.13 16.91 13.50
CA THR A 185 11.12 17.36 14.47
C THR A 185 11.68 17.70 15.85
N ILE A 186 12.84 17.15 16.25
CA ILE A 186 13.53 17.49 17.51
C ILE A 186 13.77 18.99 17.63
N LYS A 187 14.17 19.64 16.53
CA LYS A 187 14.43 21.09 16.48
C LYS A 187 13.17 21.95 16.69
N TYR A 188 11.99 21.34 16.54
CA TYR A 188 10.69 22.00 16.61
C TYR A 188 9.87 21.54 17.83
N GLY A 189 10.55 21.07 18.89
CA GLY A 189 9.94 20.78 20.19
C GLY A 189 9.41 19.36 20.37
N TRP A 190 9.71 18.44 19.45
CA TRP A 190 9.31 17.05 19.57
C TRP A 190 10.33 16.22 20.36
N SER A 191 9.84 15.32 21.20
CA SER A 191 10.62 14.21 21.75
C SER A 191 10.41 12.98 20.88
N THR A 192 11.49 12.44 20.33
CA THR A 192 11.42 11.32 19.40
C THR A 192 12.33 10.20 19.84
N ASP A 193 11.85 8.96 19.74
CA ASP A 193 12.68 7.78 19.95
C ASP A 193 12.25 6.63 19.05
N ARG A 194 13.21 5.78 18.71
CA ARG A 194 12.95 4.51 18.06
C ARG A 194 12.59 3.49 19.13
N THR A 195 11.43 2.86 18.99
CA THR A 195 10.87 1.97 19.99
C THR A 195 10.46 0.63 19.40
N THR A 196 10.21 -0.32 20.28
CA THR A 196 9.66 -1.62 19.92
C THR A 196 8.25 -1.74 20.48
N ILE A 197 7.27 -1.97 19.62
CA ILE A 197 5.89 -2.24 20.02
C ILE A 197 5.57 -3.69 19.66
N SER A 198 5.19 -4.48 20.65
CA SER A 198 4.83 -5.89 20.43
C SER A 198 3.39 -6.00 19.93
N LYS A 199 3.16 -6.85 18.93
CA LYS A 199 1.80 -7.18 18.45
C LYS A 199 0.88 -7.73 19.55
N LYS A 200 1.44 -8.31 20.62
CA LYS A 200 0.66 -8.88 21.73
C LYS A 200 0.22 -7.80 22.72
N THR A 201 1.13 -6.92 23.11
CA THR A 201 0.86 -5.93 24.17
C THR A 201 0.35 -4.61 23.62
N GLY A 202 0.80 -4.20 22.42
CA GLY A 202 0.51 -2.88 21.84
C GLY A 202 1.15 -1.72 22.60
N ASN A 203 1.97 -1.99 23.62
CA ASN A 203 2.54 -0.96 24.49
C ASN A 203 3.82 -0.37 23.89
N CYS A 204 3.88 0.96 23.83
CA CYS A 204 5.08 1.70 23.47
C CYS A 204 6.02 1.81 24.67
N LYS A 205 7.24 1.27 24.56
CA LYS A 205 8.25 1.34 25.63
C LYS A 205 8.77 2.76 25.89
N HIS A 206 8.60 3.68 24.94
CA HIS A 206 9.09 5.05 25.08
C HIS A 206 8.08 5.96 25.82
N CYS A 207 6.83 6.01 25.38
CA CYS A 207 5.81 6.90 25.99
C CYS A 207 4.88 6.19 26.98
N GLY A 208 4.89 4.86 27.05
CA GLY A 208 4.00 4.06 27.90
C GLY A 208 2.57 3.90 27.37
N TYR A 209 2.17 4.64 26.33
CA TYR A 209 0.84 4.50 25.74
C TYR A 209 0.68 3.19 24.97
N PHE A 210 -0.58 2.78 24.82
CA PHE A 210 -0.97 1.62 24.02
C PHE A 210 -1.48 2.07 22.66
N LEU A 211 -1.15 1.30 21.62
CA LEU A 211 -1.81 1.40 20.33
C LEU A 211 -3.32 1.21 20.50
N SER A 212 -4.09 1.87 19.65
CA SER A 212 -5.53 1.72 19.60
C SER A 212 -5.89 0.31 19.16
N LYS A 213 -6.69 -0.38 19.99
CA LYS A 213 -7.23 -1.69 19.65
C LYS A 213 -8.17 -1.57 18.46
N ILE A 214 -8.22 -2.62 17.64
CA ILE A 214 -9.24 -2.73 16.60
C ILE A 214 -10.59 -2.96 17.29
N THR A 215 -11.51 -2.03 17.12
CA THR A 215 -12.89 -2.12 17.60
C THR A 215 -13.85 -1.98 16.43
N PHE A 216 -14.98 -2.68 16.47
CA PHE A 216 -16.06 -2.53 15.52
C PHE A 216 -17.33 -2.22 16.30
N SER A 217 -18.04 -1.16 15.90
CA SER A 217 -19.44 -1.03 16.27
C SER A 217 -20.28 -2.00 15.43
N GLU A 218 -21.44 -2.39 15.96
CA GLU A 218 -22.38 -3.23 15.23
C GLU A 218 -22.81 -2.55 13.92
N ASP A 219 -23.05 -1.24 13.95
CA ASP A 219 -23.44 -0.48 12.76
C ASP A 219 -22.35 -0.47 11.67
N GLU A 220 -21.08 -0.24 12.04
CA GLU A 220 -19.94 -0.33 11.11
C GLU A 220 -19.83 -1.73 10.49
N PHE A 221 -20.05 -2.78 11.29
CA PHE A 221 -20.00 -4.15 10.82
C PHE A 221 -21.17 -4.45 9.86
N GLN A 222 -22.39 -4.08 10.21
CA GLN A 222 -23.58 -4.31 9.37
C GLN A 222 -23.50 -3.54 8.05
N GLU A 223 -23.00 -2.30 8.07
CA GLU A 223 -22.73 -1.53 6.87
C GLU A 223 -21.73 -2.26 5.96
N LEU A 224 -20.56 -2.62 6.50
CA LEU A 224 -19.53 -3.34 5.76
C LEU A 224 -20.04 -4.67 5.21
N ALA A 225 -20.74 -5.45 6.04
CA ALA A 225 -21.29 -6.74 5.69
C ALA A 225 -22.28 -6.61 4.53
N LYS A 226 -23.22 -5.66 4.61
CA LYS A 226 -24.16 -5.38 3.53
C LYS A 226 -23.45 -5.02 2.23
N PHE A 227 -22.49 -4.08 2.28
CA PHE A 227 -21.76 -3.67 1.07
C PHE A 227 -20.95 -4.80 0.45
N VAL A 228 -20.28 -5.61 1.26
CA VAL A 228 -19.51 -6.77 0.77
C VAL A 228 -20.46 -7.80 0.17
N MET A 229 -21.58 -8.10 0.81
CA MET A 229 -22.60 -8.99 0.25
C MET A 229 -23.14 -8.48 -1.09
N ASP A 230 -23.54 -7.22 -1.16
CA ASP A 230 -24.12 -6.63 -2.37
C ASP A 230 -23.10 -6.47 -3.50
N ARG A 231 -21.84 -6.14 -3.22
CA ARG A 231 -20.83 -5.83 -4.25
C ARG A 231 -19.94 -7.00 -4.64
N VAL A 232 -19.62 -7.89 -3.70
CA VAL A 232 -18.72 -9.02 -3.97
C VAL A 232 -19.48 -10.23 -4.51
N ILE A 233 -20.74 -10.41 -4.08
CA ILE A 233 -21.54 -11.60 -4.38
C ILE A 233 -22.61 -11.30 -5.42
N ILE A 234 -23.28 -10.14 -5.31
CA ILE A 234 -24.35 -9.75 -6.23
C ILE A 234 -23.81 -8.84 -7.36
N GLY A 235 -22.88 -7.94 -7.04
CA GLY A 235 -22.27 -6.99 -7.96
C GLY A 235 -21.10 -7.57 -8.77
N SER A 236 -21.04 -7.22 -10.06
CA SER A 236 -20.13 -7.77 -11.09
C SER A 236 -20.38 -9.25 -11.42
N ASP A 237 -21.37 -9.46 -12.29
CA ASP A 237 -21.78 -10.71 -12.95
C ASP A 237 -21.77 -11.94 -12.04
N ILE A 238 -22.93 -12.22 -11.42
CA ILE A 238 -23.24 -13.52 -10.81
C ILE A 238 -22.79 -14.64 -11.77
N TYR A 239 -23.06 -14.49 -13.08
CA TYR A 239 -22.69 -15.44 -14.14
C TYR A 239 -21.18 -15.58 -14.42
N ASN A 240 -20.34 -14.62 -14.04
CA ASN A 240 -18.89 -14.69 -14.27
C ASN A 240 -18.13 -15.32 -13.09
N LYS A 241 -18.72 -15.37 -11.89
CA LYS A 241 -18.04 -15.85 -10.67
C LYS A 241 -18.66 -17.11 -10.07
N THR A 242 -19.95 -17.36 -10.27
CA THR A 242 -20.59 -18.56 -9.72
C THR A 242 -21.94 -18.91 -10.38
N ASN A 243 -22.51 -20.05 -10.02
CA ASN A 243 -23.84 -20.45 -10.47
C ASN A 243 -24.93 -19.93 -9.50
N PRO A 244 -25.97 -19.22 -9.96
CA PRO A 244 -27.07 -18.75 -9.09
C PRO A 244 -27.70 -19.85 -8.21
N LYS A 245 -27.83 -21.07 -8.75
CA LYS A 245 -28.37 -22.22 -7.99
C LYS A 245 -27.43 -22.69 -6.89
N GLU A 246 -26.12 -22.62 -7.13
CA GLU A 246 -25.12 -22.93 -6.12
C GLU A 246 -25.14 -21.90 -5.00
N LEU A 247 -25.19 -20.62 -5.36
CA LEU A 247 -25.27 -19.52 -4.40
C LEU A 247 -26.52 -19.64 -3.51
N LEU A 248 -27.68 -19.96 -4.08
CA LEU A 248 -28.91 -20.16 -3.30
C LEU A 248 -28.77 -21.32 -2.30
N LYS A 249 -28.27 -22.48 -2.75
CA LYS A 249 -28.02 -23.63 -1.88
C LYS A 249 -27.03 -23.30 -0.77
N PHE A 250 -26.01 -22.50 -1.08
CA PHE A 250 -25.04 -22.04 -0.11
C PHE A 250 -25.66 -21.12 0.93
N LYS A 251 -26.44 -20.12 0.51
CA LYS A 251 -27.14 -19.23 1.42
C LYS A 251 -28.07 -20.00 2.36
N GLU A 252 -28.86 -20.93 1.83
CA GLU A 252 -29.72 -21.81 2.62
C GLU A 252 -28.92 -22.68 3.60
N PHE A 253 -27.80 -23.26 3.15
CA PHE A 253 -26.91 -24.01 4.02
C PHE A 253 -26.40 -23.16 5.19
N ILE A 254 -25.93 -21.93 4.93
CA ILE A 254 -25.44 -21.03 5.98
C ILE A 254 -26.55 -20.66 6.95
N GLU A 255 -27.75 -20.30 6.47
CA GLU A 255 -28.88 -19.95 7.34
C GLU A 255 -29.29 -21.11 8.26
N ASN A 256 -29.25 -22.35 7.76
CA ASN A 256 -29.62 -23.54 8.53
C ASN A 256 -28.52 -24.04 9.48
N THR A 257 -27.26 -23.60 9.29
CA THR A 257 -26.11 -24.14 10.03
C THR A 257 -25.32 -23.12 10.82
N LYS A 258 -25.54 -21.81 10.63
CA LYS A 258 -24.93 -20.75 11.45
C LYS A 258 -25.38 -20.85 12.92
N PRO A 259 -24.63 -20.25 13.87
CA PRO A 259 -23.34 -19.58 13.71
C PRO A 259 -22.17 -20.56 13.58
N PHE A 260 -21.12 -20.14 12.88
CA PHE A 260 -19.79 -20.75 12.88
C PHE A 260 -18.80 -19.81 13.56
N ASP A 261 -17.86 -20.36 14.33
CA ASP A 261 -16.77 -19.57 14.92
C ASP A 261 -15.67 -19.27 13.89
N VAL A 262 -15.38 -20.24 13.02
CA VAL A 262 -14.24 -20.18 12.08
C VAL A 262 -14.64 -20.76 10.73
N VAL A 263 -14.44 -19.98 9.68
CA VAL A 263 -14.60 -20.38 8.27
C VAL A 263 -13.22 -20.62 7.65
N ILE A 264 -12.97 -21.79 7.08
CA ILE A 264 -11.67 -22.18 6.54
C ILE A 264 -11.74 -22.28 5.02
N ASP A 265 -10.80 -21.61 4.36
CA ASP A 265 -10.53 -21.75 2.93
C ASP A 265 -9.73 -23.04 2.67
N GLY A 266 -10.46 -24.12 2.41
CA GLY A 266 -9.91 -25.45 2.28
C GLY A 266 -9.07 -25.65 1.02
N LEU A 267 -9.38 -24.92 -0.06
CA LEU A 267 -8.59 -25.00 -1.28
C LEU A 267 -7.23 -24.31 -1.08
N ASN A 268 -7.23 -23.09 -0.54
CA ASN A 268 -6.00 -22.34 -0.26
C ASN A 268 -5.03 -23.17 0.59
N LEU A 269 -5.50 -23.72 1.72
CA LEU A 269 -4.67 -24.54 2.60
C LEU A 269 -4.14 -25.81 1.93
N THR A 270 -4.89 -26.41 1.03
CA THR A 270 -4.48 -27.65 0.36
C THR A 270 -3.30 -27.43 -0.59
N TYR A 271 -3.22 -26.26 -1.22
CA TYR A 271 -2.19 -25.95 -2.22
C TYR A 271 -1.03 -25.10 -1.67
N MET A 272 -1.05 -24.76 -0.38
CA MET A 272 0.01 -23.95 0.24
C MET A 272 1.32 -24.69 0.48
N ASN A 273 1.29 -26.00 0.71
CA ASN A 273 2.50 -26.80 0.92
C ASN A 273 2.59 -27.91 -0.12
N LEU A 274 3.25 -27.61 -1.24
CA LEU A 274 3.44 -28.55 -2.35
C LEU A 274 4.34 -29.75 -1.98
N SER A 275 5.10 -29.65 -0.89
CA SER A 275 6.04 -30.67 -0.44
C SER A 275 5.43 -31.67 0.56
N ALA A 276 4.20 -31.43 1.02
CA ALA A 276 3.50 -32.30 1.96
C ALA A 276 2.27 -32.96 1.30
N PRO A 277 1.68 -34.01 1.91
CA PRO A 277 0.41 -34.54 1.46
C PRO A 277 -0.65 -33.44 1.41
N LYS A 278 -1.37 -33.36 0.28
CA LYS A 278 -2.28 -32.25 -0.07
C LYS A 278 -3.21 -31.83 1.07
N LEU A 279 -3.83 -32.78 1.77
CA LEU A 279 -4.83 -32.48 2.82
C LEU A 279 -4.25 -32.35 4.24
N LEU A 280 -2.97 -32.66 4.45
CA LEU A 280 -2.40 -32.71 5.80
C LEU A 280 -2.50 -31.36 6.51
N LEU A 281 -2.23 -30.26 5.81
CA LEU A 281 -2.34 -28.91 6.37
C LEU A 281 -3.77 -28.58 6.77
N LEU A 282 -4.74 -28.85 5.88
CA LEU A 282 -6.15 -28.60 6.14
C LEU A 282 -6.64 -29.39 7.35
N ILE A 283 -6.30 -30.68 7.45
CA ILE A 283 -6.67 -31.54 8.59
C ILE A 283 -6.12 -30.95 9.90
N ASN A 284 -4.83 -30.60 9.92
CA ASN A 284 -4.19 -30.05 11.12
C ASN A 284 -4.84 -28.74 11.58
N VAL A 285 -5.21 -27.85 10.64
CA VAL A 285 -5.88 -26.58 10.96
C VAL A 285 -7.30 -26.82 11.47
N VAL A 286 -8.06 -27.74 10.84
CA VAL A 286 -9.41 -28.09 11.29
C VAL A 286 -9.38 -28.68 12.71
N GLU A 287 -8.48 -29.62 12.97
CA GLU A 287 -8.32 -30.23 14.30
C GLU A 287 -7.88 -29.22 15.35
N HIS A 288 -6.99 -28.28 14.98
CA HIS A 288 -6.56 -27.21 15.87
C HIS A 288 -7.73 -26.39 16.43
N PHE A 289 -8.66 -25.96 15.57
CA PHE A 289 -9.82 -25.19 16.00
C PHE A 289 -10.87 -26.07 16.68
N LYS A 290 -11.10 -27.29 16.18
CA LYS A 290 -12.06 -28.23 16.77
C LYS A 290 -11.68 -28.61 18.21
N ASN A 291 -10.40 -28.89 18.46
CA ASN A 291 -9.88 -29.22 19.80
C ASN A 291 -9.97 -28.05 20.79
N ARG A 292 -10.15 -26.82 20.29
CA ARG A 292 -10.43 -25.62 21.09
C ARG A 292 -11.92 -25.33 21.24
N GLY A 293 -12.78 -26.31 20.90
CA GLY A 293 -14.24 -26.19 21.02
C GLY A 293 -14.90 -25.31 19.97
N LYS A 294 -14.18 -24.90 18.90
CA LYS A 294 -14.75 -24.05 17.85
C LYS A 294 -15.62 -24.84 16.89
N LYS A 295 -16.74 -24.25 16.46
CA LYS A 295 -17.58 -24.75 15.38
C LYS A 295 -17.03 -24.28 14.04
N VAL A 296 -16.49 -25.23 13.27
CA VAL A 296 -15.72 -24.97 12.06
C VAL A 296 -16.56 -25.26 10.81
N LEU A 297 -16.49 -24.35 9.84
CA LEU A 297 -16.95 -24.54 8.46
C LEU A 297 -15.75 -24.57 7.52
N VAL A 298 -15.66 -25.58 6.66
CA VAL A 298 -14.66 -25.66 5.58
C VAL A 298 -15.36 -25.44 4.25
N LEU A 299 -14.92 -24.43 3.50
CA LEU A 299 -15.33 -24.20 2.12
C LEU A 299 -14.22 -24.70 1.20
N THR A 300 -14.55 -25.58 0.28
CA THR A 300 -13.55 -26.31 -0.50
C THR A 300 -14.18 -26.89 -1.77
N ARG A 301 -13.38 -27.44 -2.68
CA ARG A 301 -13.88 -27.86 -4.00
C ARG A 301 -14.42 -29.27 -4.01
N LYS A 302 -15.44 -29.52 -4.85
CA LYS A 302 -16.02 -30.86 -5.06
C LYS A 302 -14.97 -31.93 -5.36
N HIS A 303 -13.91 -31.60 -6.11
CA HIS A 303 -12.86 -32.56 -6.44
C HIS A 303 -12.05 -33.01 -5.21
N GLN A 304 -11.90 -32.17 -4.18
CA GLN A 304 -11.14 -32.51 -2.97
C GLN A 304 -11.83 -33.60 -2.14
N ARG A 305 -13.15 -33.74 -2.26
CA ARG A 305 -13.92 -34.83 -1.63
C ARG A 305 -13.52 -36.23 -2.11
N LYS A 306 -12.92 -36.34 -3.31
CA LYS A 306 -12.47 -37.62 -3.88
C LYS A 306 -11.22 -38.18 -3.18
N LEU A 307 -10.51 -37.36 -2.41
CA LEU A 307 -9.33 -37.77 -1.65
C LEU A 307 -9.75 -38.56 -0.41
N SER A 308 -9.08 -39.69 -0.14
CA SER A 308 -9.50 -40.64 0.91
C SER A 308 -9.43 -40.02 2.31
N GLU A 309 -8.47 -39.13 2.54
CA GLU A 309 -8.23 -38.45 3.81
C GLU A 309 -9.27 -37.36 4.10
N PHE A 310 -10.06 -36.94 3.11
CA PHE A 310 -11.06 -35.89 3.25
C PHE A 310 -12.17 -36.24 4.26
N LYS A 311 -12.44 -37.54 4.46
CA LYS A 311 -13.37 -38.03 5.51
C LYS A 311 -12.97 -37.55 6.90
N ARG A 312 -11.68 -37.30 7.15
CA ARG A 312 -11.19 -36.77 8.44
C ARG A 312 -11.58 -35.31 8.64
N VAL A 313 -11.72 -34.54 7.55
CA VAL A 313 -12.24 -33.17 7.59
C VAL A 313 -13.75 -33.19 7.87
N GLU A 314 -14.52 -33.99 7.14
CA GLU A 314 -15.99 -34.11 7.31
C GLU A 314 -16.39 -34.56 8.73
N ARG A 315 -15.54 -35.34 9.43
CA ARG A 315 -15.78 -35.75 10.82
C ARG A 315 -15.60 -34.63 11.85
N ASN A 316 -14.79 -33.61 11.53
CA ASN A 316 -14.37 -32.59 12.48
C ASN A 316 -14.92 -31.19 12.18
N ALA A 317 -15.52 -30.99 11.00
CA ALA A 317 -16.07 -29.71 10.56
C ALA A 317 -17.31 -29.89 9.68
N PHE A 318 -18.12 -28.84 9.62
CA PHE A 318 -19.11 -28.70 8.55
C PHE A 318 -18.37 -28.41 7.25
N VAL A 319 -18.86 -28.95 6.13
CA VAL A 319 -18.21 -28.79 4.83
C VAL A 319 -19.24 -28.37 3.80
N PHE A 320 -18.94 -27.31 3.05
CA PHE A 320 -19.68 -26.97 1.84
C PHE A 320 -18.75 -27.09 0.62
N LEU A 321 -19.21 -27.82 -0.39
CA LEU A 321 -18.43 -28.13 -1.59
C LEU A 321 -18.83 -27.21 -2.74
N ILE A 322 -17.94 -26.29 -3.06
CA ILE A 322 -18.06 -25.34 -4.17
C ILE A 322 -17.67 -26.06 -5.48
N ASP A 323 -18.38 -25.74 -6.56
CA ASP A 323 -18.04 -26.20 -7.91
C ASP A 323 -16.61 -25.85 -8.28
N ASN A 324 -15.95 -26.65 -9.12
CA ASN A 324 -14.52 -26.45 -9.43
C ASN A 324 -14.26 -25.18 -10.27
N LEU A 325 -15.29 -24.62 -10.90
CA LEU A 325 -15.16 -23.44 -11.77
C LEU A 325 -15.57 -22.13 -11.07
N SER A 326 -16.24 -22.18 -9.92
CA SER A 326 -16.67 -20.97 -9.18
C SER A 326 -15.47 -20.24 -8.54
N ALA A 327 -15.63 -18.99 -8.13
CA ALA A 327 -14.66 -18.33 -7.25
C ALA A 327 -14.94 -18.70 -5.78
N ASP A 328 -13.90 -18.96 -4.97
CA ASP A 328 -14.07 -19.35 -3.54
C ASP A 328 -14.17 -18.14 -2.61
N ASP A 329 -13.38 -17.09 -2.88
CA ASP A 329 -13.27 -15.91 -2.02
C ASP A 329 -14.63 -15.25 -1.66
N PRO A 330 -15.61 -15.10 -2.59
CA PRO A 330 -16.92 -14.56 -2.23
C PRO A 330 -17.68 -15.41 -1.20
N TYR A 331 -17.51 -16.74 -1.25
CA TYR A 331 -18.17 -17.67 -0.33
C TYR A 331 -17.55 -17.58 1.06
N ILE A 332 -16.22 -17.45 1.16
CA ILE A 332 -15.52 -17.24 2.43
C ILE A 332 -16.00 -15.95 3.08
N LEU A 333 -15.94 -14.83 2.36
CA LEU A 333 -16.35 -13.53 2.86
C LEU A 333 -17.83 -13.53 3.30
N TYR A 334 -18.71 -14.14 2.50
CA TYR A 334 -20.13 -14.27 2.87
C TYR A 334 -20.33 -15.06 4.15
N ALA A 335 -19.80 -16.29 4.22
CA ALA A 335 -20.02 -17.17 5.36
C ALA A 335 -19.53 -16.53 6.65
N THR A 336 -18.36 -15.90 6.61
CA THR A 336 -17.80 -15.22 7.80
C THR A 336 -18.69 -14.06 8.22
N MET A 337 -19.07 -13.16 7.30
CA MET A 337 -19.89 -12.00 7.66
C MET A 337 -21.31 -12.40 8.08
N ALA A 338 -21.91 -13.41 7.45
CA ALA A 338 -23.24 -13.91 7.79
C ALA A 338 -23.29 -14.62 9.16
N CYS A 339 -22.16 -15.14 9.66
CA CYS A 339 -22.06 -15.71 10.99
C CYS A 339 -21.92 -14.66 12.10
N GLY A 340 -21.77 -13.38 11.74
CA GLY A 340 -21.74 -12.25 12.66
C GLY A 340 -20.34 -11.71 12.96
N MET A 341 -20.28 -10.62 13.75
CA MET A 341 -19.07 -9.83 14.00
C MET A 341 -17.93 -10.60 14.69
N ASN A 342 -18.21 -11.73 15.35
CA ASN A 342 -17.18 -12.51 16.04
C ASN A 342 -16.65 -13.70 15.22
N ALA A 343 -17.22 -13.94 14.03
CA ALA A 343 -16.80 -15.04 13.19
C ALA A 343 -15.46 -14.72 12.50
N MET A 344 -14.58 -15.71 12.49
CA MET A 344 -13.23 -15.57 11.99
C MET A 344 -13.05 -16.39 10.70
N PHE A 345 -11.98 -16.14 9.97
CA PHE A 345 -11.65 -16.98 8.81
C PHE A 345 -10.17 -17.29 8.69
N VAL A 346 -9.86 -18.39 7.99
CA VAL A 346 -8.50 -18.84 7.72
C VAL A 346 -8.29 -18.86 6.22
N SER A 347 -7.38 -18.03 5.72
CA SER A 347 -6.89 -18.06 4.34
C SER A 347 -5.54 -17.34 4.29
N SER A 348 -4.68 -17.70 3.34
CA SER A 348 -3.48 -16.94 3.03
C SER A 348 -3.68 -15.96 1.87
N ASP A 349 -4.86 -15.92 1.25
CA ASP A 349 -5.18 -14.88 0.27
C ASP A 349 -5.40 -13.52 0.99
N LEU A 350 -4.94 -12.44 0.37
CA LEU A 350 -5.14 -11.08 0.86
C LEU A 350 -6.46 -10.47 0.40
N MET A 351 -7.29 -11.19 -0.35
CA MET A 351 -8.62 -10.78 -0.83
C MET A 351 -8.56 -9.46 -1.61
N ARG A 352 -7.47 -9.26 -2.36
CA ARG A 352 -7.14 -7.98 -3.01
C ARG A 352 -8.24 -7.50 -3.93
N GLN A 353 -8.68 -8.36 -4.83
CA GLN A 353 -9.70 -8.05 -5.83
C GLN A 353 -11.01 -7.60 -5.20
N HIS A 354 -11.40 -8.21 -4.07
CA HIS A 354 -12.64 -7.88 -3.36
C HIS A 354 -12.56 -6.51 -2.70
N LYS A 355 -11.42 -6.19 -2.08
CA LYS A 355 -11.17 -4.84 -1.59
C LYS A 355 -11.28 -3.80 -2.72
N TYR A 356 -10.73 -4.07 -3.91
CA TYR A 356 -10.83 -3.16 -5.05
C TYR A 356 -12.26 -2.98 -5.55
N SER A 357 -13.08 -4.03 -5.54
CA SER A 357 -14.47 -3.96 -5.98
C SER A 357 -15.37 -3.05 -5.14
N LEU A 358 -14.93 -2.66 -3.92
CA LEU A 358 -15.67 -1.72 -3.09
C LEU A 358 -15.69 -0.30 -3.67
N GLN A 359 -14.70 0.08 -4.49
CA GLN A 359 -14.59 1.39 -5.18
C GLN A 359 -14.78 2.65 -4.30
N ASP A 360 -14.73 2.48 -2.98
CA ASP A 360 -14.88 3.54 -1.98
C ASP A 360 -13.73 3.44 -0.97
N ALA A 361 -13.09 4.57 -0.66
CA ALA A 361 -11.89 4.59 0.17
C ALA A 361 -12.17 4.28 1.65
N ASP A 362 -13.32 4.72 2.17
CA ASP A 362 -13.74 4.47 3.55
C ASP A 362 -14.11 3.00 3.73
N LEU A 363 -14.91 2.43 2.81
CA LEU A 363 -15.23 1.00 2.81
C LEU A 363 -13.98 0.14 2.65
N GLN A 364 -13.02 0.54 1.81
CA GLN A 364 -11.73 -0.16 1.70
C GLN A 364 -10.93 -0.16 3.01
N GLN A 365 -11.02 0.92 3.79
CA GLN A 365 -10.37 1.03 5.09
C GLN A 365 -11.09 0.17 6.13
N LYS A 366 -12.43 0.22 6.18
CA LYS A 366 -13.26 -0.65 7.03
C LYS A 366 -13.04 -2.13 6.72
N PHE A 367 -13.01 -2.52 5.45
CA PHE A 367 -12.70 -3.88 5.03
C PHE A 367 -11.30 -4.32 5.46
N LYS A 368 -10.28 -3.45 5.29
CA LYS A 368 -8.93 -3.74 5.75
C LYS A 368 -8.90 -3.92 7.27
N LYS A 369 -9.55 -3.03 8.02
CA LYS A 369 -9.66 -3.13 9.48
C LYS A 369 -10.28 -4.48 9.88
N TRP A 370 -11.34 -4.91 9.19
CA TRP A 370 -12.05 -6.15 9.46
C TRP A 370 -11.18 -7.36 9.14
N GLN A 371 -10.55 -7.35 7.98
CA GLN A 371 -9.64 -8.40 7.56
C GLN A 371 -8.49 -8.58 8.57
N PHE A 372 -7.86 -7.49 9.02
CA PHE A 372 -6.77 -7.54 9.99
C PHE A 372 -7.20 -8.15 11.33
N SER A 373 -8.44 -7.93 11.79
CA SER A 373 -8.93 -8.47 13.05
C SER A 373 -9.62 -9.84 12.96
N HIS A 374 -10.00 -10.30 11.77
CA HIS A 374 -10.76 -11.56 11.60
C HIS A 374 -10.03 -12.66 10.83
N GLN A 375 -8.92 -12.32 10.14
CA GLN A 375 -8.17 -13.28 9.33
C GLN A 375 -7.03 -13.94 10.12
N TYR A 376 -7.06 -15.26 10.20
CA TYR A 376 -5.92 -16.09 10.55
C TYR A 376 -5.07 -16.38 9.32
N PHE A 377 -3.76 -16.15 9.43
CA PHE A 377 -2.79 -16.53 8.40
C PHE A 377 -2.07 -17.80 8.78
N ILE A 378 -1.66 -18.58 7.79
CA ILE A 378 -0.76 -19.72 8.01
C ILE A 378 0.65 -19.32 7.58
N LYS A 379 1.61 -19.53 8.48
CA LYS A 379 3.03 -19.28 8.24
C LYS A 379 3.81 -20.58 8.40
N PHE A 380 4.79 -20.79 7.53
CA PHE A 380 5.73 -21.90 7.64
C PHE A 380 7.00 -21.43 8.34
N SER A 381 7.55 -22.28 9.20
CA SER A 381 8.79 -22.05 9.94
C SER A 381 9.61 -23.33 9.96
N ALA A 382 10.88 -23.24 10.35
CA ALA A 382 11.76 -24.41 10.49
C ALA A 382 11.19 -25.48 11.46
N THR A 383 10.40 -25.05 12.44
CA THR A 383 9.74 -25.92 13.43
C THR A 383 8.35 -26.41 13.01
N GLY A 384 7.91 -26.12 11.78
CA GLY A 384 6.62 -26.53 11.24
C GLY A 384 5.65 -25.38 10.99
N ILE A 385 4.36 -25.69 11.05
CA ILE A 385 3.25 -24.78 10.71
C ILE A 385 2.87 -23.92 11.92
N ARG A 386 2.73 -22.62 11.71
CA ARG A 386 2.24 -21.67 12.70
C ARG A 386 1.00 -20.96 12.19
N ILE A 387 -0.09 -21.05 12.94
CA ILE A 387 -1.27 -20.21 12.74
C ILE A 387 -0.97 -18.86 13.39
N GLN A 388 -0.95 -17.82 12.57
CA GLN A 388 -0.82 -16.44 13.02
C GLN A 388 -2.20 -15.92 13.39
N ASP A 389 -2.35 -15.57 14.67
CA ASP A 389 -3.55 -14.91 15.17
C ASP A 389 -3.79 -13.56 14.47
N PRO A 390 -5.05 -13.16 14.26
CA PRO A 390 -5.43 -11.84 13.81
C PRO A 390 -4.85 -10.74 14.70
N PHE A 391 -4.77 -9.54 14.15
CA PHE A 391 -4.18 -8.42 14.82
C PHE A 391 -5.15 -7.78 15.81
N THR A 392 -4.68 -7.59 17.05
CA THR A 392 -5.38 -6.75 18.04
C THR A 392 -5.23 -5.26 17.74
N TYR A 393 -4.16 -4.87 17.05
CA TYR A 393 -3.79 -3.48 16.76
C TYR A 393 -3.45 -3.34 15.27
N LEU A 394 -3.88 -2.26 14.61
CA LEU A 394 -3.48 -2.02 13.22
C LEU A 394 -2.01 -1.62 13.14
N PRO A 395 -1.19 -2.27 12.29
CA PRO A 395 0.21 -1.89 12.07
C PRO A 395 0.32 -0.70 11.10
N ILE A 396 -0.42 0.38 11.38
CA ILE A 396 -0.37 1.64 10.62
C ILE A 396 0.08 2.77 11.55
N VAL A 397 0.31 3.96 10.99
CA VAL A 397 0.53 5.17 11.78
C VAL A 397 -0.66 5.39 12.71
N GLN A 398 -0.41 5.69 13.99
CA GLN A 398 -1.46 5.98 14.97
C GLN A 398 -1.12 7.24 15.75
N LYS A 399 -2.15 8.04 16.05
CA LYS A 399 -2.08 9.14 17.02
C LYS A 399 -2.79 8.70 18.29
N ASN A 400 -2.06 8.69 19.40
CA ASN A 400 -2.61 8.45 20.73
C ASN A 400 -2.30 9.69 21.57
N ASP A 401 -3.33 10.48 21.88
CA ASP A 401 -3.16 11.76 22.57
C ASP A 401 -2.17 12.66 21.77
N ASN A 402 -1.12 13.17 22.41
CA ASN A 402 -0.08 13.99 21.76
C ASN A 402 1.12 13.17 21.23
N CYS A 403 0.97 11.84 21.12
CA CYS A 403 2.01 10.94 20.65
C CYS A 403 1.62 10.28 19.32
N TRP A 404 2.54 10.37 18.36
CA TRP A 404 2.48 9.67 17.10
C TRP A 404 3.33 8.41 17.16
N HIS A 405 2.75 7.27 16.78
CA HIS A 405 3.42 5.99 16.62
C HIS A 405 3.47 5.65 15.13
N VAL A 406 4.67 5.66 14.54
CA VAL A 406 4.88 5.40 13.12
C VAL A 406 5.61 4.06 12.95
N PRO A 407 4.99 3.02 12.38
CA PRO A 407 5.69 1.79 12.07
C PRO A 407 6.70 2.04 10.96
N CYS A 408 7.79 1.27 10.93
CA CYS A 408 8.76 1.35 9.85
C CYS A 408 9.21 -0.02 9.36
N VAL A 409 9.68 -0.03 8.12
CA VAL A 409 10.15 -1.20 7.38
C VAL A 409 11.58 -0.98 6.90
N THR A 410 12.38 -2.05 6.88
CA THR A 410 13.75 -2.02 6.37
C THR A 410 13.75 -1.85 4.85
N GLU A 411 14.80 -1.24 4.30
CA GLU A 411 14.87 -0.92 2.86
C GLU A 411 14.96 -2.16 1.97
N ASP A 412 15.35 -3.32 2.53
CA ASP A 412 15.49 -4.60 1.82
C ASP A 412 14.13 -5.23 1.45
N LEU A 413 13.01 -4.65 1.91
CA LEU A 413 11.69 -5.05 1.49
C LEU A 413 11.41 -4.52 0.07
N ASN A 414 11.28 -5.45 -0.88
CA ASN A 414 10.93 -5.15 -2.27
C ASN A 414 9.75 -4.16 -2.35
N ARG A 415 9.77 -3.26 -3.35
CA ARG A 415 8.68 -2.27 -3.57
C ARG A 415 7.29 -2.90 -3.66
N GLU A 416 7.18 -4.18 -4.03
CA GLU A 416 5.91 -4.92 -4.02
C GLU A 416 5.45 -5.32 -2.62
N THR A 417 6.38 -5.72 -1.74
CA THR A 417 6.10 -6.04 -0.33
C THR A 417 5.65 -4.81 0.46
N LEU A 418 6.10 -3.62 0.06
CA LEU A 418 5.68 -2.34 0.64
C LEU A 418 4.27 -1.91 0.23
N LYS A 419 3.70 -2.45 -0.85
CA LYS A 419 2.37 -2.03 -1.35
C LYS A 419 1.24 -2.50 -0.45
N GLU A 420 1.39 -3.65 0.21
CA GLU A 420 0.38 -4.27 1.06
C GLU A 420 1.05 -5.06 2.19
N PHE A 421 1.58 -4.34 3.18
CA PHE A 421 2.25 -4.94 4.33
C PHE A 421 1.21 -5.52 5.31
N TYR A 422 1.02 -6.84 5.29
CA TYR A 422 0.22 -7.62 6.27
C TYR A 422 1.10 -8.26 7.35
N GLU A 423 2.18 -7.58 7.71
CA GLU A 423 3.05 -7.97 8.80
C GLU A 423 3.06 -6.88 9.86
N PHE A 424 3.14 -7.28 11.12
CA PHE A 424 3.27 -6.33 12.21
C PHE A 424 4.76 -6.05 12.39
N SER A 425 5.21 -4.87 11.96
CA SER A 425 6.56 -4.43 12.29
C SER A 425 6.66 -4.27 13.80
N ASP A 426 7.69 -4.83 14.40
CA ASP A 426 8.02 -4.56 15.80
C ASP A 426 8.80 -3.24 15.95
N LYS A 427 9.27 -2.65 14.85
CA LYS A 427 10.04 -1.40 14.82
C LYS A 427 9.15 -0.19 14.54
N TRP A 428 9.17 0.75 15.47
CA TRP A 428 8.35 1.96 15.44
C TRP A 428 9.18 3.19 15.80
N TYR A 429 8.69 4.36 15.41
CA TYR A 429 9.10 5.64 15.98
C TYR A 429 7.96 6.19 16.83
N CYS A 430 8.28 6.61 18.05
CA CYS A 430 7.39 7.39 18.89
C CYS A 430 7.80 8.86 18.77
N LEU A 431 6.87 9.74 18.39
CA LEU A 431 7.09 11.17 18.29
C LEU A 431 6.06 11.89 19.15
N LYS A 432 6.51 12.59 20.19
CA LYS A 432 5.66 13.33 21.14
C LYS A 432 5.92 14.82 21.00
N TYR A 433 4.89 15.60 20.69
CA TYR A 433 5.01 17.05 20.68
C TYR A 433 4.92 17.60 22.11
N ASN A 434 5.90 18.41 22.53
CA ASN A 434 5.92 19.04 23.85
C ASN A 434 5.69 20.55 23.73
N GLU A 435 4.42 20.98 23.82
CA GLU A 435 4.06 22.41 23.77
C GLU A 435 4.79 23.28 24.80
N LYS A 436 5.21 22.70 25.94
CA LYS A 436 5.83 23.43 27.06
C LYS A 436 7.31 23.83 26.86
N LYS A 437 7.97 23.41 25.78
CA LYS A 437 9.42 23.66 25.55
C LYS A 437 9.74 24.90 24.69
N MET A 438 8.75 25.72 24.33
CA MET A 438 8.93 26.88 23.44
C MET A 438 8.85 28.24 24.15
N TYR A 439 9.30 28.31 25.40
CA TYR A 439 9.50 29.59 26.11
C TYR A 439 10.98 29.88 26.29
#